data_AF-A0A971H1X1-F1
#
_entry.id   AF-A0A971H1X1-F1
#
_cell.length_a   1.000
_cell.length_b   1.000
_cell.length_c   1.000
_cell.angle_alpha   90.00
_cell.angle_beta   90.00
_cell.angle_gamma   90.00
#
_symmetry.space_group_name_H-M   'P 1'
#
loop_
_entity.id
_entity.type
_entity.pdbx_description
1 polymer ?
#
loop_
_entity_poly.entity_id
_entity_poly.type
_entity_poly.pdbx_seq_one_letter_code
_entity_poly.pdbx_strand_id
1 'polypeptide(L)' 'VKKLLEAVELKDTELATKRLNEAQGVLDKAVIKGVVHRNTAARRKSTMAEKVKSLSV' A
#
# COMPACT_ATOMS: atom_id res chain seq x y z
N VAL A 1 -3.41 -6.69 1.17
CA VAL A 1 -4.28 -5.67 1.81
C VAL A 1 -4.35 -5.88 3.32
N LYS A 2 -4.75 -7.07 3.82
CA LYS A 2 -4.80 -7.37 5.28
C LYS A 2 -3.51 -7.04 6.05
N LYS A 3 -2.35 -7.48 5.54
CA LYS A 3 -1.03 -7.21 6.14
C LYS A 3 -0.61 -5.72 6.22
N LEU A 4 -1.25 -4.85 5.43
CA LEU A 4 -0.98 -3.40 5.48
C LEU A 4 -1.93 -2.69 6.45
N LEU A 5 -3.15 -3.22 6.65
CA LEU A 5 -4.06 -2.74 7.68
C LEU A 5 -3.55 -3.08 9.10
N GLU A 6 -3.04 -4.29 9.30
CA GLU A 6 -2.43 -4.71 10.59
C GLU A 6 -1.20 -3.87 10.94
N ALA A 7 -0.36 -3.53 9.95
CA ALA A 7 0.81 -2.66 10.17
C ALA A 7 0.42 -1.21 10.50
N VAL A 8 -0.71 -0.73 9.98
CA VAL A 8 -1.25 0.60 10.29
C VAL A 8 -1.86 0.62 11.69
N GLU A 9 -2.52 -0.47 12.14
CA GLU A 9 -3.03 -0.61 13.51
C GLU A 9 -1.92 -0.66 14.56
N LEU A 10 -0.77 -1.25 14.22
CA LEU A 10 0.39 -1.35 15.11
C LEU A 10 1.19 -0.03 15.25
N LYS A 11 0.80 1.04 14.54
CA LYS A 11 1.44 2.39 14.55
C LYS A 11 2.96 2.38 14.31
N ASP A 12 3.47 1.36 13.64
CA ASP A 12 4.90 1.18 13.41
C ASP A 12 5.30 1.81 12.07
N THR A 13 5.90 3.00 12.12
CA THR A 13 6.19 3.85 10.95
C THR A 13 7.25 3.23 10.03
N GLU A 14 8.26 2.57 10.59
CA GLU A 14 9.30 1.89 9.82
C GLU A 14 8.73 0.67 9.09
N LEU A 15 7.92 -0.12 9.81
CA LEU A 15 7.27 -1.30 9.26
C LEU A 15 6.25 -0.93 8.18
N ALA A 16 5.49 0.15 8.39
CA ALA A 16 4.52 0.66 7.43
C ALA A 16 5.19 1.08 6.11
N THR A 17 6.35 1.74 6.18
CA THR A 17 7.10 2.19 4.99
C THR A 17 7.63 1.00 4.19
N LYS A 18 8.18 -0.02 4.87
CA LYS A 18 8.64 -1.26 4.22
C LYS A 18 7.50 -2.03 3.56
N ARG A 19 6.36 -2.15 4.25
CA ARG A 19 5.15 -2.81 3.75
C ARG A 19 4.50 -2.04 2.58
N LEU A 20 4.61 -0.72 2.56
CA LEU A 20 4.15 0.11 1.45
C LEU A 20 4.93 -0.20 0.17
N ASN A 21 6.26 -0.26 0.25
CA ASN A 21 7.11 -0.58 -0.91
C ASN A 21 6.81 -1.98 -1.47
N GLU A 22 6.66 -2.98 -0.60
CA GLU A 22 6.26 -4.33 -1.02
C GLU A 22 4.87 -4.35 -1.68
N ALA A 23 3.90 -3.64 -1.10
CA ALA A 23 2.54 -3.57 -1.64
C ALA A 23 2.48 -2.88 -3.00
N GLN A 24 3.27 -1.82 -3.20
CA GLN A 24 3.40 -1.14 -4.49
C GLN A 24 3.93 -2.10 -5.57
N GLY A 25 5.01 -2.83 -5.28
CA GLY A 25 5.59 -3.79 -6.23
C GLY A 25 4.63 -4.93 -6.60
N VAL A 26 3.83 -5.43 -5.65
CA VAL A 26 2.81 -6.44 -5.93
C VAL A 26 1.66 -5.88 -6.78
N LEU A 27 1.22 -4.64 -6.49
CA LEU A 27 0.19 -3.98 -7.28
C LEU A 27 0.63 -3.76 -8.73
N ASP A 28 1.87 -3.31 -8.94
CA ASP A 28 2.38 -3.07 -10.29
C ASP A 28 2.56 -4.36 -11.08
N LYS A 29 3.01 -5.44 -10.44
CA LYS A 29 3.01 -6.78 -11.05
C LYS A 29 1.60 -7.26 -11.40
N ALA A 30 0.60 -6.94 -10.58
CA ALA A 30 -0.78 -7.30 -10.83
C ALA A 30 -1.41 -6.49 -11.99
N VAL A 31 -0.95 -5.26 -12.21
CA VAL A 31 -1.30 -4.45 -13.40
C VAL A 31 -0.69 -5.05 -14.66
N ILE A 32 0.59 -5.41 -14.64
CA ILE A 32 1.29 -6.03 -15.78
C ILE A 32 0.62 -7.35 -16.17
N LYS A 33 0.20 -8.15 -15.19
CA LYS A 33 -0.52 -9.41 -15.40
C LYS A 33 -1.99 -9.22 -15.82
N GLY A 34 -2.49 -7.98 -15.92
CA GLY A 34 -3.87 -7.68 -16.30
C GLY A 34 -4.93 -8.02 -15.23
N VAL A 35 -4.51 -8.41 -14.02
CA VAL A 35 -5.42 -8.78 -12.92
C VAL A 35 -6.12 -7.54 -12.34
N VAL A 36 -5.47 -6.37 -12.42
CA VAL A 36 -5.98 -5.13 -11.87
C VAL A 36 -5.83 -4.01 -12.90
N HIS A 37 -6.89 -3.24 -13.12
CA HIS A 37 -6.82 -2.06 -13.98
C HIS A 37 -5.87 -1.00 -13.40
N ARG A 38 -5.14 -0.30 -14.27
CA ARG A 38 -4.17 0.76 -13.90
C ARG A 38 -4.74 1.80 -12.93
N ASN A 39 -5.98 2.22 -13.14
CA ASN A 39 -6.66 3.22 -12.29
C ASN A 39 -6.98 2.67 -10.90
N THR A 40 -7.35 1.38 -10.81
CA THR A 40 -7.63 0.71 -9.54
C THR A 40 -6.35 0.54 -8.74
N ALA A 41 -5.24 0.21 -9.41
CA ALA A 41 -3.92 0.16 -8.77
C ALA A 41 -3.47 1.55 -8.29
N ALA A 42 -3.63 2.58 -9.11
CA ALA A 42 -3.32 3.96 -8.74
C ALA A 42 -4.13 4.43 -7.52
N ARG A 43 -5.45 4.19 -7.50
CA ARG A 43 -6.32 4.52 -6.36
C ARG A 43 -5.85 3.81 -5.08
N ARG A 44 -5.56 2.50 -5.16
CA ARG A 44 -5.05 1.72 -4.01
C ARG A 44 -3.71 2.26 -3.50
N LYS A 45 -2.80 2.66 -4.39
CA LYS A 45 -1.52 3.27 -4.03
C LYS A 45 -1.72 4.60 -3.29
N SER A 46 -2.61 5.47 -3.78
CA SER A 46 -2.95 6.75 -3.11
C SER A 46 -3.49 6.53 -1.71
N THR A 47 -4.51 5.68 -1.54
CA THR A 47 -5.12 5.42 -0.24
C THR A 47 -4.12 4.83 0.76
N MET A 48 -3.21 3.96 0.31
CA MET A 48 -2.16 3.41 1.19
C MET A 48 -1.15 4.48 1.60
N ALA A 49 -0.72 5.33 0.67
CA ALA A 49 0.20 6.43 0.97
C ALA A 49 -0.41 7.45 1.94
N GLU A 50 -1.68 7.80 1.76
CA GLU A 50 -2.43 8.69 2.67
C GLU A 50 -2.49 8.12 4.09
N LYS A 51 -2.76 6.82 4.24
CA LYS A 51 -2.79 6.16 5.55
C LYS A 51 -1.43 6.13 6.25
N VAL A 52 -0.35 5.88 5.51
CA VAL A 52 1.01 5.95 6.07
C VAL A 52 1.38 7.39 6.44
N LYS A 53 1.01 8.36 5.60
CA LYS A 53 1.22 9.78 5.90
C LYS A 53 0.45 10.23 7.15
N SER A 54 -0.80 9.77 7.33
CA SER A 54 -1.59 10.10 8.53
C SER A 54 -1.04 9.51 9.83
N LEU A 55 -0.20 8.48 9.77
CA LEU A 55 0.49 7.92 10.93
C LEU A 55 1.74 8.72 11.34
N SER A 56 2.24 9.58 10.44
CA SER A 56 3.44 10.39 10.65
C SER A 56 3.12 11.82 11.12
N VAL A 57 1.87 12.12 11.45
CA VAL A 57 1.39 13.43 11.96
C VAL A 57 1.16 13.37 13.46
#